data_AF-A0A7S1Y5T2-F1
#
_entry.id   AF-A0A7S1Y5T2-F1
#
_cell.length_a   1.000
_cell.length_b   1.000
_cell.length_c   1.000
_cell.angle_alpha   90.00
_cell.angle_beta   90.00
_cell.angle_gamma   90.00
#
_symmetry.space_group_name_H-M   'P 1'
#
loop_
_entity.id
_entity.type
_entity.pdbx_description
1 polymer ?
#
loop_
_entity_poly.entity_id
_entity_poly.type
_entity_poly.pdbx_seq_one_letter_code
_entity_poly.pdbx_strand_id
1 'polypeptide(L)'
;MAQQPEFQDVDISYVGLPGWRATEMVAEADGDPYGLRTGIRRLAGPVDLVILMAGTNDLGYEQDSGKIALPIQTLHQLALGEPTVAQTLAIGIPPSGYQSMYADAAAKARSVNDQLASFAASDPSRV
;
A
#
# COMPACT_ATOMS: atom_id res chain seq x y z
N MET A 1 -37.36 -16.31 5.33
CA MET A 1 -35.98 -16.54 5.79
C MET A 1 -35.08 -16.14 4.63
N ALA A 2 -34.33 -15.05 4.75
CA ALA A 2 -33.31 -14.70 3.77
C ALA A 2 -32.12 -15.67 3.96
N GLN A 3 -31.66 -16.30 2.89
CA GLN A 3 -30.42 -17.08 2.91
C GLN A 3 -29.29 -16.11 3.26
N GLN A 4 -28.50 -16.44 4.29
CA GLN A 4 -27.27 -15.72 4.57
C GLN A 4 -26.30 -15.98 3.41
N PRO A 5 -25.58 -14.95 2.92
CA PRO A 5 -24.59 -15.16 1.88
C PRO A 5 -23.54 -16.16 2.38
N GLU A 6 -23.29 -17.18 1.58
CA GLU A 6 -22.18 -18.11 1.76
C GLU A 6 -20.90 -17.32 1.48
N PHE A 7 -20.08 -17.08 2.50
CA PHE A 7 -18.78 -16.45 2.31
C PHE A 7 -17.86 -17.49 1.66
N GLN A 8 -17.26 -17.14 0.52
CA GLN A 8 -16.15 -17.93 -0.03
C GLN A 8 -15.01 -17.94 0.99
N ASP A 9 -14.30 -19.07 1.08
CA ASP A 9 -13.04 -19.13 1.82
C ASP A 9 -12.06 -18.14 1.18
N VAL A 10 -11.58 -17.19 1.99
CA VAL A 10 -10.61 -16.16 1.56
C VAL A 10 -9.24 -16.52 2.13
N ASP A 11 -8.32 -16.87 1.25
CA ASP A 11 -6.92 -17.07 1.62
C ASP A 11 -6.21 -15.72 1.73
N ILE A 12 -5.62 -15.46 2.90
CA ILE A 12 -4.91 -14.20 3.17
C ILE A 12 -3.45 -14.50 3.48
N SER A 13 -2.56 -13.91 2.68
CA SER A 13 -1.13 -13.83 2.98
C SER A 13 -0.76 -12.39 3.31
N TYR A 14 0.09 -12.19 4.31
CA TYR A 14 0.50 -10.85 4.73
C TYR A 14 2.00 -10.81 5.09
N VAL A 15 2.60 -9.66 4.83
CA VAL A 15 3.97 -9.34 5.25
C VAL A 15 3.95 -7.92 5.80
N GLY A 16 4.42 -7.76 7.04
CA GLY A 16 4.63 -6.47 7.66
C GLY A 16 6.13 -6.18 7.74
N LEU A 17 6.51 -4.93 7.45
CA LEU A 17 7.90 -4.46 7.50
C LEU A 17 8.02 -3.33 8.54
N PRO A 18 8.22 -3.67 9.84
CA PRO A 18 8.26 -2.68 10.91
C PRO A 18 9.36 -1.64 10.70
N GLY A 19 9.01 -0.36 10.83
CA GLY A 19 9.94 0.76 10.69
C GLY A 19 10.30 1.14 9.26
N TRP A 20 9.88 0.37 8.25
CA TRP A 20 10.23 0.65 6.86
C TRP A 20 9.48 1.85 6.30
N ARG A 21 10.19 2.59 5.45
CA ARG A 21 9.67 3.66 4.60
C ARG A 21 9.20 3.11 3.27
N ALA A 22 8.31 3.82 2.59
CA ALA A 22 7.82 3.42 1.29
C ALA A 22 8.96 3.33 0.25
N THR A 23 9.98 4.20 0.35
CA THR A 23 11.19 4.16 -0.49
C THR A 23 12.02 2.88 -0.32
N GLU A 24 12.13 2.38 0.92
CA GLU A 24 12.87 1.14 1.22
C GLU A 24 12.12 -0.07 0.68
N MET A 25 10.78 -0.08 0.79
CA MET A 25 9.94 -1.12 0.20
C MET A 25 10.08 -1.17 -1.33
N VAL A 26 10.21 -0.02 -2.00
CA VAL A 26 10.46 0.04 -3.45
C VAL A 26 11.85 -0.49 -3.78
N ALA A 27 12.87 -0.07 -3.04
CA ALA A 27 14.26 -0.49 -3.29
C ALA A 27 14.43 -2.02 -3.15
N GLU A 28 13.72 -2.62 -2.20
CA GLU A 28 13.77 -4.05 -1.91
C GLU A 28 12.54 -4.80 -2.45
N ALA A 29 11.89 -4.30 -3.51
CA ALA A 29 10.66 -4.90 -4.03
C ALA A 29 10.83 -6.38 -4.47
N ASP A 30 12.04 -6.78 -4.87
CA ASP A 30 12.41 -8.18 -5.18
C ASP A 30 13.31 -8.81 -4.12
N GLY A 31 13.53 -8.13 -2.98
CA GLY A 31 14.34 -8.65 -1.90
C GLY A 31 13.78 -9.97 -1.35
N ASP A 32 14.67 -10.92 -1.02
CA ASP A 32 14.31 -12.17 -0.37
C ASP A 32 14.55 -12.03 1.15
N PRO A 33 13.59 -12.37 2.03
CA PRO A 33 12.28 -13.00 1.77
C PRO A 33 11.07 -12.08 1.74
N TYR A 34 11.25 -10.76 1.89
CA TYR A 34 10.15 -9.86 2.23
C TYR A 34 9.76 -8.84 1.15
N GLY A 35 10.39 -8.88 -0.02
CA GLY A 35 10.06 -7.98 -1.12
C GLY A 35 8.64 -8.22 -1.64
N LEU A 36 7.94 -7.14 -1.99
CA LEU A 36 6.55 -7.19 -2.48
C LEU A 36 6.36 -8.18 -3.63
N ARG A 37 7.19 -8.10 -4.68
CA ARG A 37 7.10 -8.97 -5.84
C ARG A 37 7.51 -10.40 -5.51
N THR A 38 8.52 -10.56 -4.64
CA THR A 38 8.92 -11.87 -4.11
C THR A 38 7.76 -12.55 -3.37
N GLY A 39 7.03 -11.80 -2.54
CA GLY A 39 5.85 -12.29 -1.83
C GLY A 39 4.74 -12.72 -2.80
N ILE A 40 4.38 -11.86 -3.75
CA ILE A 40 3.35 -12.16 -4.77
C ILE A 40 3.72 -13.42 -5.57
N ARG A 41 4.95 -13.52 -6.06
CA ARG A 41 5.42 -14.66 -6.89
C ARG A 41 5.50 -15.98 -6.12
N ARG A 42 5.51 -15.95 -4.79
CA ARG A 42 5.50 -17.15 -3.93
C ARG A 42 4.10 -17.71 -3.71
N LEU A 43 3.05 -16.93 -3.98
CA LEU A 43 1.68 -17.41 -3.86
C LEU A 43 1.37 -18.40 -4.99
N ALA A 44 0.63 -19.46 -4.64
CA ALA A 44 0.21 -20.45 -5.61
C ALA A 44 -1.03 -19.96 -6.36
N GLY A 45 -0.84 -19.49 -7.59
CA GLY A 45 -1.94 -19.14 -8.50
C GLY A 45 -2.25 -17.64 -8.58
N PRO A 46 -3.42 -17.28 -9.14
CA PRO A 46 -3.86 -15.90 -9.25
C PRO A 46 -4.05 -15.23 -7.89
N VAL A 47 -3.82 -13.92 -7.84
CA VAL A 47 -4.03 -13.05 -6.68
C VAL A 47 -5.11 -12.06 -7.03
N ASP A 48 -6.29 -12.20 -6.42
CA ASP A 48 -7.44 -11.35 -6.73
C ASP A 48 -7.23 -9.91 -6.27
N LEU A 49 -6.54 -9.72 -5.15
CA LEU A 49 -6.32 -8.40 -4.55
C LEU A 49 -4.99 -8.35 -3.78
N VAL A 50 -4.18 -7.32 -4.06
CA VAL A 50 -3.07 -6.91 -3.21
C VAL A 50 -3.44 -5.65 -2.45
N ILE A 51 -3.34 -5.67 -1.12
CA ILE A 51 -3.58 -4.49 -0.27
C ILE A 51 -2.24 -3.93 0.19
N LEU A 52 -2.00 -2.65 -0.09
CA LEU A 52 -0.76 -1.94 0.25
C LEU A 52 -1.02 -0.89 1.33
N MET A 53 -0.18 -0.88 2.35
CA MET A 53 -0.16 0.17 3.37
C MET A 53 1.28 0.54 3.68
N ALA A 54 1.66 1.78 3.38
CA ALA A 54 2.99 2.33 3.60
C ALA A 54 2.89 3.84 3.90
N GLY A 55 4.01 4.49 4.20
CA GLY A 55 4.05 5.96 4.42
C GLY A 55 3.97 6.41 5.87
N THR A 56 3.57 5.54 6.81
CA THR A 56 3.41 5.96 8.22
C THR A 56 4.74 6.38 8.85
N ASN A 57 5.82 5.63 8.58
CA ASN A 57 7.16 5.98 9.08
C ASN A 57 7.72 7.19 8.35
N ASP A 58 7.45 7.31 7.05
CA ASP A 58 7.92 8.41 6.21
C ASP A 58 7.50 9.79 6.75
N LEU A 59 6.37 9.89 7.46
CA LEU A 59 5.93 11.13 8.13
C LEU A 59 6.98 11.69 9.10
N GLY A 60 7.78 10.82 9.72
CA GLY A 60 8.84 11.18 10.68
C GLY A 60 10.18 11.53 10.02
N TYR A 61 10.40 11.16 8.76
CA TYR A 61 11.70 11.30 8.09
C TYR A 61 11.68 12.26 6.89
N GLU A 62 10.55 12.35 6.19
CA GLU A 62 10.45 13.08 4.94
C GLU A 62 9.60 14.34 5.10
N GLN A 63 10.09 15.46 4.59
CA GLN A 63 9.37 16.74 4.69
C GLN A 63 8.41 16.98 3.54
N ASP A 64 8.73 16.44 2.37
CA ASP A 64 7.95 16.58 1.15
C ASP A 64 6.96 15.42 1.02
N SER A 65 5.67 15.72 1.04
CA SER A 65 4.59 14.76 0.81
C SER A 65 4.72 14.00 -0.53
N GLY A 66 5.23 14.62 -1.59
CA GLY A 66 5.41 13.98 -2.89
C GLY A 66 6.47 12.87 -2.84
N LYS A 67 7.50 13.03 -2.01
CA LYS A 67 8.51 11.99 -1.78
C LYS A 67 7.99 10.80 -0.96
N ILE A 68 6.83 10.95 -0.32
CA ILE A 68 6.13 9.85 0.36
C ILE A 68 5.12 9.21 -0.59
N ALA A 69 4.32 10.03 -1.30
CA ALA A 69 3.28 9.56 -2.20
C ALA A 69 3.85 8.78 -3.41
N LEU A 70 4.91 9.27 -4.04
CA LEU A 70 5.48 8.67 -5.25
C LEU A 70 5.96 7.21 -5.03
N PRO A 71 6.69 6.88 -3.96
CA PRO A 71 7.03 5.48 -3.66
C PRO A 71 5.81 4.60 -3.42
N ILE A 72 4.76 5.08 -2.76
CA ILE A 72 3.51 4.31 -2.56
C ILE A 72 2.84 4.02 -3.91
N GLN A 73 2.76 5.03 -4.79
CA GLN A 73 2.25 4.85 -6.16
C GLN A 73 3.11 3.85 -6.96
N THR A 74 4.42 3.87 -6.75
CA THR A 74 5.35 2.92 -7.37
C THR A 74 5.11 1.50 -6.87
N LEU A 75 4.92 1.29 -5.56
CA LEU A 75 4.55 -0.03 -5.00
C LEU A 75 3.24 -0.55 -5.61
N HIS A 76 2.24 0.31 -5.75
CA HIS A 76 0.97 -0.02 -6.39
C HIS A 76 1.19 -0.49 -7.84
N GLN A 77 1.96 0.26 -8.63
CA GLN A 77 2.28 -0.12 -10.01
C GLN A 77 3.10 -1.40 -10.11
N LEU A 78 4.04 -1.62 -9.18
CA LEU A 78 4.85 -2.84 -9.12
C LEU A 78 4.00 -4.08 -8.83
N ALA A 79 3.03 -3.98 -7.92
CA ALA A 79 2.09 -5.06 -7.64
C ALA A 79 1.15 -5.31 -8.82
N LEU A 80 0.56 -4.25 -9.39
CA LEU A 80 -0.37 -4.36 -10.52
C LEU A 80 0.31 -4.89 -11.80
N GLY A 81 1.62 -4.65 -11.93
CA GLY A 81 2.42 -5.17 -13.02
C GLY A 81 2.78 -6.65 -12.92
N GLU A 82 2.51 -7.32 -11.79
CA GLU A 82 2.72 -8.76 -11.66
C GLU A 82 1.61 -9.53 -12.40
N PRO A 83 1.94 -10.50 -13.26
CA PRO A 83 0.97 -11.14 -14.17
C PRO A 83 -0.10 -11.98 -13.46
N THR A 84 0.11 -12.31 -12.19
CA THR A 84 -0.86 -13.05 -11.36
C THR A 84 -1.83 -12.14 -10.62
N VAL A 85 -1.60 -10.82 -10.59
CA VAL A 85 -2.41 -9.88 -9.80
C VAL A 85 -3.53 -9.30 -10.64
N ALA A 86 -4.77 -9.42 -10.14
CA ALA A 86 -5.94 -8.85 -10.81
C ALA A 86 -6.15 -7.38 -10.43
N GLN A 87 -6.00 -7.04 -9.14
CA GLN A 87 -6.28 -5.72 -8.59
C GLN A 87 -5.36 -5.37 -7.43
N THR A 88 -5.20 -4.07 -7.17
CA THR A 88 -4.34 -3.55 -6.10
C THR A 88 -4.99 -2.37 -5.39
N LEU A 89 -5.22 -2.47 -4.08
CA LEU A 89 -5.74 -1.39 -3.26
C LEU A 89 -4.62 -0.73 -2.45
N ALA A 90 -4.36 0.55 -2.67
CA ALA A 90 -3.45 1.33 -1.83
C ALA A 90 -4.22 2.09 -0.74
N ILE A 91 -3.98 1.73 0.52
CA ILE A 91 -4.57 2.40 1.68
C ILE A 91 -3.78 3.67 1.98
N GLY A 92 -4.47 4.81 2.06
CA GLY A 92 -3.88 6.06 2.52
C GLY A 92 -3.32 5.95 3.94
N ILE A 93 -2.40 6.84 4.33
CA ILE A 93 -1.80 6.82 5.66
C ILE A 93 -2.92 7.03 6.71
N PRO A 94 -3.20 6.04 7.58
CA PRO A 94 -4.27 6.15 8.56
C PRO A 94 -3.87 7.13 9.67
N PRO A 95 -4.85 7.68 10.43
CA PRO A 95 -4.56 8.46 11.62
C PRO A 95 -3.69 7.67 12.63
N SER A 96 -2.76 8.36 13.29
CA SER A 96 -1.87 7.74 14.28
C SER A 96 -1.63 8.65 15.49
N GLY A 97 -1.14 8.08 16.59
CA GLY A 97 -0.78 8.86 17.78
C GLY A 97 0.26 9.95 17.49
N TYR A 98 1.20 9.71 16.58
CA TYR A 98 2.15 10.71 16.11
C TYR A 98 1.43 11.90 15.45
N GLN A 99 0.45 11.65 14.58
CA GLN A 99 -0.35 12.70 13.96
C GLN A 99 -1.21 13.45 14.98
N SER A 100 -1.66 12.80 16.05
CA SER A 100 -2.38 13.46 17.14
C SER A 100 -1.50 14.41 17.96
N MET A 101 -0.19 14.15 18.05
CA MET A 101 0.76 14.98 18.80
C MET A 101 1.37 16.10 17.95
N TYR A 102 1.48 15.91 16.63
CA TYR A 102 2.16 16.83 15.72
C TYR A 102 1.26 17.22 14.55
N ALA A 103 0.75 18.46 14.58
CA ALA A 103 -0.15 18.98 13.55
C ALA A 103 0.44 18.91 12.13
N ASP A 104 1.75 19.13 12.00
CA ASP A 104 2.46 19.03 10.72
C ASP A 104 2.45 17.60 10.18
N ALA A 105 2.55 16.59 11.04
CA ALA A 105 2.46 15.19 10.63
C ALA A 105 1.04 14.85 10.13
N ALA A 106 0.00 15.36 10.80
CA ALA A 106 -1.37 15.20 10.34
C ALA A 106 -1.64 15.91 9.01
N ALA A 107 -1.13 17.14 8.84
CA ALA A 107 -1.23 17.89 7.59
C ALA A 107 -0.50 17.19 6.44
N LYS A 108 0.68 16.66 6.71
CA LYS A 108 1.47 15.87 5.75
C LYS A 108 0.76 14.59 5.35
N ALA A 109 0.21 13.84 6.30
CA ALA A 109 -0.58 12.64 6.02
C ALA A 109 -1.80 12.93 5.13
N ARG A 110 -2.53 14.02 5.41
CA ARG A 110 -3.63 14.49 4.55
C ARG A 110 -3.14 14.79 3.13
N SER A 111 -2.06 15.56 2.99
CA SER A 111 -1.50 15.92 1.69
C SER A 111 -1.02 14.71 0.88
N VAL A 112 -0.45 13.70 1.54
CA VAL A 112 -0.11 12.41 0.89
C VAL A 112 -1.39 11.70 0.43
N ASN A 113 -2.40 11.60 1.28
CA ASN A 113 -3.65 10.92 0.96
C ASN A 113 -4.40 11.61 -0.20
N ASP A 114 -4.38 12.93 -0.27
CA ASP A 114 -4.96 13.70 -1.39
C ASP A 114 -4.23 13.39 -2.72
N GLN A 115 -2.91 13.22 -2.68
CA GLN A 115 -2.12 12.81 -3.84
C GLN A 115 -2.42 11.37 -4.27
N LEU A 116 -2.59 10.44 -3.31
CA LEU A 116 -2.99 9.07 -3.61
C LEU A 116 -4.40 9.00 -4.20
N ALA A 117 -5.35 9.78 -3.66
CA ALA A 117 -6.69 9.89 -4.21
C ALA A 117 -6.69 10.45 -5.63
N SER A 118 -5.88 11.48 -5.88
CA SER A 118 -5.71 12.06 -7.22
C SER A 118 -5.10 11.06 -8.20
N PHE A 119 -4.12 10.27 -7.75
CA PHE A 119 -3.52 9.20 -8.54
C PHE A 119 -4.55 8.11 -8.90
N ALA A 120 -5.32 7.63 -7.94
CA ALA A 120 -6.37 6.62 -8.18
C ALA A 120 -7.47 7.16 -9.11
N ALA A 121 -7.87 8.42 -8.97
CA ALA A 121 -8.89 9.04 -9.83
C ALA A 121 -8.42 9.26 -11.28
N SER A 122 -7.11 9.22 -11.55
CA SER A 122 -6.56 9.44 -12.90
C SER A 122 -6.76 8.27 -13.86
N ASP A 123 -7.06 7.07 -13.34
CA ASP A 123 -7.17 5.85 -14.14
C ASP A 123 -7.93 4.76 -13.34
N PRO A 124 -9.06 4.23 -13.83
CA PRO A 124 -9.85 3.22 -13.13
C PRO A 124 -9.10 1.91 -12.83
N SER A 125 -7.99 1.63 -13.52
CA SER A 125 -7.12 0.49 -13.22
C SER A 125 -6.22 0.69 -12.00
N ARG A 126 -6.20 1.91 -11.42
CA ARG A 126 -5.32 2.31 -10.30
C ARG A 126 -6.03 2.44 -8.96
N VAL A 127 -7.21 1.85 -8.83
CA VAL A 127 -8.03 1.83 -7.61
C VAL A 127 -7.63 0.67 -6.72
#